data_AF-A0A534M550-F1
#
_entry.id   AF-A0A534M550-F1
#
_cell.length_a   1.000
_cell.length_b   1.000
_cell.length_c   1.000
_cell.angle_alpha   90.00
_cell.angle_beta   90.00
_cell.angle_gamma   90.00
#
_symmetry.space_group_name_H-M   'P 1'
#
loop_
_entity.id
_entity.type
_entity.pdbx_description
1 polymer ?
#
loop_
_entity_poly.entity_id
_entity_poly.type
_entity_poly.pdbx_seq_one_letter_code
_entity_poly.pdbx_strand_id
1 'polypeptide(L)'
;MIETTSIMFDVGVIASVGFIGAALASRVRIPIIIGYIIAGILIGPNIHLRIFGTSYDGILADSAFLQSISQLGLVLLLFFVGLEFSITKLMKTKEAAAILAVTNLAVNFFAGFVIGAWLGWPVIDTIFMAGVIGMSSSAIAAKSLIDLKRLGNRETEFILGMVILESFLAMFILTLANGMILPAEGPVNIGGLFAGVGLFIGFFALLAAVVVPRTAAIFERIKS
;
A
#
# COMPACT_ATOMS: atom_id res chain seq x y z
N MET A 1 27.13 20.66 -0.39
CA MET A 1 26.72 20.47 1.01
C MET A 1 25.22 20.67 1.05
N ILE A 2 24.44 19.70 1.52
CA ILE A 2 23.02 19.95 1.79
C ILE A 2 22.99 20.96 2.93
N GLU A 3 22.38 22.13 2.72
CA GLU A 3 22.28 23.13 3.77
C GLU A 3 21.41 22.56 4.89
N THR A 4 22.00 22.20 6.03
CA THR A 4 21.30 21.62 7.17
C THR A 4 20.09 22.45 7.60
N THR A 5 20.16 23.78 7.42
CA THR A 5 19.09 24.73 7.65
C THR A 5 17.85 24.45 6.79
N SER A 6 18.02 24.07 5.52
CA SER A 6 16.91 23.73 4.62
C SER A 6 16.17 22.47 5.08
N ILE A 7 16.91 21.42 5.48
CA ILE A 7 16.32 20.18 5.99
C ILE A 7 15.53 20.43 7.28
N MET A 8 16.10 21.20 8.21
CA MET A 8 15.44 21.52 9.47
C MET A 8 14.14 22.30 9.25
N PHE A 9 14.15 23.22 8.28
CA PHE A 9 12.95 23.95 7.87
C PHE A 9 11.89 23.00 7.29
N ASP A 10 12.27 22.15 6.33
CA ASP A 10 11.35 21.19 5.70
C ASP A 10 10.69 20.27 6.73
N VAL A 11 11.49 19.70 7.65
CA VAL A 11 10.97 18.84 8.72
C VAL A 11 10.03 19.61 9.65
N GLY A 12 10.38 20.86 9.99
CA GLY A 12 9.53 21.73 10.81
C GLY A 12 8.19 22.04 10.14
N VAL A 13 8.20 22.31 8.83
CA VAL A 13 6.98 22.55 8.04
C VAL A 13 6.14 21.28 7.96
N ILE A 14 6.74 20.13 7.64
CA ILE A 14 6.05 18.83 7.57
C ILE A 14 5.39 18.50 8.92
N ALA A 15 6.12 18.64 10.02
CA ALA A 15 5.60 18.35 11.36
C ALA A 15 4.43 19.30 11.73
N SER A 16 4.56 20.59 11.43
CA SER A 16 3.55 21.59 11.76
C SER A 16 2.28 21.42 10.94
N VAL A 17 2.40 21.29 9.61
CA VAL A 17 1.24 21.13 8.74
C VAL A 17 0.63 19.74 8.91
N GLY A 18 1.43 18.70 9.12
CA GLY A 18 0.97 17.37 9.48
C GLY A 18 0.18 17.36 10.80
N PHE A 19 0.62 18.09 11.82
CA PHE A 19 -0.12 18.25 13.08
C PHE A 19 -1.47 18.94 12.86
N ILE A 20 -1.52 20.00 12.06
CA ILE A 20 -2.78 20.69 11.73
C ILE A 20 -3.71 19.74 10.98
N GLY A 21 -3.21 19.03 9.96
CA GLY A 21 -3.97 18.03 9.20
C GLY A 21 -4.54 16.94 10.10
N ALA A 22 -3.74 16.42 11.04
CA ALA A 22 -4.17 15.43 12.01
C ALA A 22 -5.24 15.97 12.97
N ALA A 23 -5.07 17.20 13.47
CA ALA A 23 -6.03 17.84 14.36
C ALA A 23 -7.38 18.05 13.66
N LEU A 24 -7.37 18.48 12.40
CA LEU A 24 -8.57 18.64 11.59
C LEU A 24 -9.26 17.30 11.30
N ALA A 25 -8.50 16.29 10.87
CA ALA A 25 -9.02 14.94 10.63
C ALA A 25 -9.67 14.34 11.89
N SER A 26 -9.00 14.47 13.04
CA SER A 26 -9.52 14.04 14.33
C SER A 26 -10.79 14.79 14.72
N ARG A 27 -10.86 16.10 14.50
CA ARG A 27 -12.05 16.93 14.79
C ARG A 27 -13.27 16.51 13.97
N VAL A 28 -13.07 16.10 12.73
CA VAL A 28 -14.13 15.63 11.81
C VAL A 28 -14.41 14.12 11.97
N ARG A 29 -13.68 13.43 12.87
CA ARG A 29 -13.79 11.98 13.14
C ARG A 29 -13.50 11.09 11.92
N ILE A 30 -12.57 11.51 11.07
CA ILE A 30 -12.04 10.70 9.96
C ILE A 30 -10.65 10.14 10.31
N PRO A 31 -10.18 9.07 9.63
CA PRO A 31 -8.84 8.53 9.87
C PRO A 31 -7.75 9.61 9.71
N ILE A 32 -6.80 9.65 10.64
CA ILE A 32 -5.78 10.71 10.72
C ILE A 32 -4.90 10.73 9.47
N ILE A 33 -4.66 9.55 8.87
CA ILE A 33 -3.88 9.41 7.65
C ILE A 33 -4.41 10.26 6.48
N ILE A 34 -5.72 10.48 6.40
CA ILE A 34 -6.32 11.36 5.38
C ILE A 34 -5.84 12.81 5.58
N GLY A 35 -5.74 13.26 6.83
CA GLY A 35 -5.18 14.56 7.17
C GLY A 35 -3.72 14.71 6.75
N TYR A 36 -2.90 13.67 6.93
CA TYR A 36 -1.51 13.67 6.50
C TYR A 36 -1.37 13.70 4.97
N ILE A 37 -2.19 12.95 4.24
CA ILE A 37 -2.17 12.95 2.77
C ILE A 37 -2.54 14.33 2.23
N ILE A 38 -3.62 14.94 2.75
CA ILE A 38 -4.03 16.30 2.34
C ILE A 38 -2.95 17.32 2.69
N ALA A 39 -2.38 17.25 3.89
CA ALA A 39 -1.26 18.10 4.30
C ALA A 39 -0.07 17.96 3.33
N GLY A 40 0.32 16.73 2.99
CA GLY A 40 1.41 16.43 2.07
C GLY A 40 1.14 16.94 0.64
N ILE A 41 -0.10 16.80 0.15
CA ILE A 41 -0.51 17.34 -1.16
C ILE A 41 -0.41 18.88 -1.15
N LEU A 42 -0.82 19.54 -0.07
CA LEU A 42 -0.78 21.00 0.04
C LEU A 42 0.64 21.56 0.09
N ILE A 43 1.58 20.88 0.76
CA ILE A 43 2.96 21.38 0.88
C ILE A 43 3.92 20.80 -0.16
N GLY A 44 3.50 19.78 -0.90
CA GLY A 44 4.34 19.05 -1.84
C GLY A 44 4.59 19.80 -3.16
N PRO A 45 5.67 19.47 -3.88
CA PRO A 45 6.15 20.24 -5.05
C PRO A 45 5.21 20.24 -6.25
N ASN A 46 4.26 19.31 -6.30
CA ASN A 46 3.40 19.11 -7.47
C ASN A 46 2.12 19.95 -7.45
N ILE A 47 1.81 20.65 -6.35
CA ILE A 47 0.61 21.46 -6.28
C ILE A 47 0.82 22.84 -6.88
N HIS A 48 -0.07 23.19 -7.79
CA HIS A 48 -0.12 24.49 -8.45
C HIS A 48 -1.56 25.00 -8.35
N LEU A 49 -1.83 25.85 -7.37
CA LEU A 49 -3.16 26.40 -7.10
C LEU A 49 -3.19 27.87 -7.51
N ARG A 50 -4.09 28.26 -8.41
CA ARG A 50 -4.31 29.67 -8.73
C ARG A 50 -5.61 30.15 -8.12
N ILE A 51 -5.51 30.97 -7.08
CA ILE A 51 -6.66 31.48 -6.33
C ILE A 51 -6.63 33.01 -6.39
N PHE A 52 -7.72 33.63 -6.86
CA PHE A 52 -7.90 35.10 -6.92
C PHE A 52 -6.71 35.89 -7.49
N GLY A 53 -5.98 35.34 -8.47
CA GLY A 53 -4.81 35.99 -9.09
C GLY A 53 -3.48 35.73 -8.41
N THR A 54 -3.46 35.09 -7.24
CA THR A 54 -2.23 34.58 -6.59
C THR A 54 -2.00 33.12 -6.96
N SER A 55 -0.78 32.80 -7.40
CA SER A 55 -0.33 31.42 -7.60
C SER A 55 0.31 30.92 -6.30
N TYR A 56 -0.12 29.75 -5.86
CA TYR A 56 0.49 29.01 -4.77
C TYR A 56 1.13 27.76 -5.37
N ASP A 57 2.45 27.72 -5.24
CA ASP A 57 3.26 26.55 -5.53
C ASP A 57 3.68 25.92 -4.20
N GLY A 58 3.82 24.60 -4.18
CA GLY A 58 4.20 23.86 -2.96
C GLY A 58 5.46 24.42 -2.28
N ILE A 59 5.51 24.30 -0.95
CA ILE A 59 6.60 24.85 -0.13
C ILE A 59 7.84 23.95 -0.18
N LEU A 60 7.64 22.63 -0.31
CA LEU A 60 8.70 21.64 -0.25
C LEU A 60 9.15 21.25 -1.66
N ALA A 61 10.46 21.06 -1.81
CA ALA A 61 11.05 20.44 -2.99
C ALA A 61 11.20 18.93 -2.77
N ASP A 62 11.14 18.14 -3.85
CA ASP A 62 11.47 16.73 -3.77
C ASP A 62 12.98 16.57 -3.52
N SER A 63 13.33 15.90 -2.42
CA SER A 63 14.71 15.69 -2.03
C SER A 63 14.96 14.24 -1.68
N ALA A 64 16.17 13.76 -2.01
CA ALA A 64 16.58 12.39 -1.67
C ALA A 64 16.46 12.11 -0.16
N PHE A 65 16.63 13.13 0.68
CA PHE A 65 16.44 13.03 2.13
C PHE A 65 14.98 12.75 2.49
N LEU A 66 14.02 13.51 1.93
CA LEU A 66 12.59 13.31 2.17
C LEU A 66 12.10 11.95 1.65
N GLN A 67 12.59 11.51 0.50
CA GLN A 67 12.31 10.16 0.00
C GLN A 67 12.82 9.10 0.98
N SER A 68 14.07 9.19 1.44
CA SER A 68 14.66 8.22 2.37
C SER A 68 13.91 8.17 3.71
N ILE A 69 13.58 9.33 4.29
CA ILE A 69 12.89 9.38 5.58
C ILE A 69 11.44 8.89 5.48
N SER A 70 10.77 9.13 4.35
CA SER A 70 9.42 8.63 4.10
C SER A 70 9.40 7.10 3.99
N GLN A 71 10.38 6.51 3.30
CA GLN A 71 10.54 5.07 3.20
C GLN A 71 10.83 4.44 4.56
N LEU A 72 11.74 5.04 5.34
CA LEU A 72 12.00 4.59 6.72
C LEU A 72 10.75 4.67 7.60
N GLY A 73 10.00 5.78 7.50
CA GLY A 73 8.73 5.94 8.23
C GLY A 73 7.71 4.87 7.88
N LEU A 74 7.57 4.52 6.59
CA LEU A 74 6.69 3.45 6.13
C LEU A 74 7.15 2.08 6.63
N VAL A 75 8.46 1.78 6.58
CA VAL A 75 9.02 0.53 7.10
C VAL A 75 8.77 0.41 8.61
N LEU A 76 9.01 1.47 9.38
CA LEU A 76 8.75 1.49 10.81
C LEU A 76 7.26 1.33 11.14
N LEU A 77 6.38 1.96 10.36
CA LEU A 77 4.94 1.81 10.50
C LEU A 77 4.52 0.35 10.27
N LEU A 78 4.94 -0.26 9.15
CA LEU A 78 4.61 -1.64 8.83
C LEU A 78 5.22 -2.63 9.84
N PHE A 79 6.40 -2.32 10.36
CA PHE A 79 7.02 -3.11 11.43
C PHE A 79 6.19 -3.04 12.73
N PHE A 80 5.80 -1.84 13.16
CA PHE A 80 4.97 -1.66 14.35
C PHE A 80 3.62 -2.39 14.21
N VAL A 81 2.99 -2.21 13.06
CA VAL A 81 1.77 -2.92 12.65
C VAL A 81 1.97 -4.44 12.77
N GLY A 82 3.08 -4.97 12.25
CA GLY A 82 3.43 -6.39 12.35
C GLY A 82 3.62 -6.89 13.78
N LEU A 83 4.18 -6.07 14.68
CA LEU A 83 4.38 -6.43 16.10
C LEU A 83 3.05 -6.54 16.87
N GLU A 84 2.04 -5.77 16.49
CA GLU A 84 0.73 -5.77 17.16
C GLU A 84 -0.13 -6.98 16.73
N PHE A 85 0.28 -7.71 15.68
CA PHE A 85 -0.49 -8.79 15.10
C PHE A 85 -0.10 -10.18 15.58
N SER A 86 -1.12 -11.01 15.83
CA SER A 86 -0.93 -12.42 16.11
C SER A 86 -0.98 -13.25 14.84
N ILE A 87 0.18 -13.72 14.41
CA ILE A 87 0.33 -14.66 13.28
C ILE A 87 -0.56 -15.89 13.48
N THR A 88 -0.64 -16.41 14.71
CA THR A 88 -1.47 -17.58 15.06
C THR A 88 -2.94 -17.36 14.72
N LYS A 89 -3.46 -16.16 14.95
CA LYS A 89 -4.85 -15.84 14.68
C LYS A 89 -5.11 -15.63 13.19
N LEU A 90 -4.18 -14.98 12.50
CA LEU A 90 -4.20 -14.84 11.05
C LEU A 90 -4.22 -16.20 10.33
N MET A 91 -3.44 -17.16 10.82
CA MET A 91 -3.44 -18.53 10.27
C MET A 91 -4.78 -19.26 10.46
N LYS A 92 -5.57 -18.91 11.49
CA LYS A 92 -6.90 -19.50 11.71
C LYS A 92 -7.94 -18.94 10.74
N THR A 93 -7.76 -17.73 10.24
CA THR A 93 -8.71 -17.04 9.35
C THR A 93 -8.29 -17.06 7.87
N LYS A 94 -7.19 -17.78 7.53
CA LYS A 94 -6.57 -17.79 6.20
C LYS A 94 -7.52 -18.09 5.03
N GLU A 95 -8.45 -19.03 5.19
CA GLU A 95 -9.37 -19.42 4.11
C GLU A 95 -10.39 -18.32 3.85
N ALA A 96 -11.02 -17.81 4.91
CA ALA A 96 -11.96 -16.71 4.83
C ALA A 96 -11.28 -15.42 4.31
N ALA A 97 -10.05 -15.15 4.76
CA ALA A 97 -9.25 -14.03 4.26
C ALA A 97 -8.93 -14.15 2.77
N ALA A 98 -8.65 -15.37 2.28
CA ALA A 98 -8.41 -15.62 0.86
C ALA A 98 -9.66 -15.42 0.00
N ILE A 99 -10.80 -15.93 0.45
CA ILE A 99 -12.09 -15.70 -0.22
C ILE A 99 -12.38 -14.19 -0.27
N LEU A 100 -12.17 -13.49 0.84
CA LEU A 100 -12.40 -12.04 0.92
C LEU A 100 -11.48 -11.26 -0.02
N ALA A 101 -10.19 -11.59 -0.06
CA ALA A 101 -9.21 -10.95 -0.96
C ALA A 101 -9.57 -11.14 -2.43
N VAL A 102 -9.87 -12.39 -2.85
CA VAL A 102 -10.24 -12.68 -4.23
C VAL A 102 -11.55 -12.01 -4.61
N THR A 103 -12.54 -12.01 -3.71
CA THR A 103 -13.83 -11.37 -3.96
C THR A 103 -13.69 -9.86 -4.05
N ASN A 104 -12.97 -9.22 -3.13
CA ASN A 104 -12.75 -7.78 -3.13
C ASN A 104 -11.99 -7.35 -4.38
N LEU A 105 -10.92 -8.06 -4.73
CA LEU A 105 -10.18 -7.82 -5.97
C LEU A 105 -11.07 -7.96 -7.20
N ALA A 106 -11.85 -9.04 -7.31
CA ALA A 106 -12.73 -9.27 -8.46
C ALA A 106 -13.79 -8.16 -8.61
N VAL A 107 -14.43 -7.76 -7.51
CA VAL A 107 -15.45 -6.72 -7.49
C VAL A 107 -14.85 -5.36 -7.87
N ASN A 108 -13.74 -4.97 -7.26
CA ASN A 108 -13.11 -3.67 -7.53
C ASN A 108 -12.51 -3.62 -8.94
N PHE A 109 -11.90 -4.72 -9.40
CA PHE A 109 -11.38 -4.82 -10.75
C PHE A 109 -12.51 -4.74 -11.78
N PHE A 110 -13.62 -5.44 -11.55
CA PHE A 110 -14.80 -5.34 -12.40
C PHE A 110 -15.36 -3.92 -12.43
N ALA A 111 -15.48 -3.25 -11.29
CA ALA A 111 -15.92 -1.87 -11.21
C ALA A 111 -15.00 -0.93 -12.01
N GLY A 112 -13.69 -1.06 -11.85
CA GLY A 112 -12.74 -0.25 -12.61
C GLY A 112 -12.74 -0.53 -14.11
N PHE A 113 -12.97 -1.78 -14.51
CA PHE A 113 -13.15 -2.14 -15.92
C PHE A 113 -14.41 -1.50 -16.51
N VAL A 114 -15.53 -1.55 -15.80
CA VAL A 114 -16.79 -0.90 -16.21
C VAL A 114 -16.59 0.60 -16.36
N ILE A 115 -15.88 1.24 -15.44
CA ILE A 115 -15.57 2.69 -15.52
C ILE A 115 -14.72 3.00 -16.76
N GLY A 116 -13.63 2.27 -16.99
CA GLY A 116 -12.76 2.52 -18.16
C GLY A 116 -13.48 2.27 -19.49
N ALA A 117 -14.29 1.20 -19.56
CA ALA A 117 -15.11 0.91 -20.73
C ALA A 117 -16.17 1.99 -20.97
N TRP A 118 -16.80 2.50 -19.92
CA TRP A 118 -17.79 3.58 -20.01
C TRP A 118 -17.17 4.90 -20.49
N LEU A 119 -15.92 5.17 -20.10
CA LEU A 119 -15.14 6.31 -20.58
C LEU A 119 -14.64 6.14 -22.03
N GLY A 120 -14.89 4.98 -22.66
CA GLY A 120 -14.46 4.69 -24.03
C GLY A 120 -12.95 4.52 -24.17
N TRP A 121 -12.27 4.16 -23.08
CA TRP A 121 -10.82 4.00 -23.10
C TRP A 121 -10.39 2.73 -23.85
N PRO A 122 -9.18 2.73 -24.45
CA PRO A 122 -8.56 1.52 -24.96
C PRO A 122 -8.57 0.38 -23.94
N VAL A 123 -8.59 -0.86 -24.43
CA VAL A 123 -8.65 -2.06 -23.57
C VAL A 123 -7.50 -2.09 -22.56
N ILE A 124 -6.30 -1.72 -23.01
CA ILE A 124 -5.12 -1.70 -22.14
C ILE A 124 -5.27 -0.68 -21.00
N ASP A 125 -5.72 0.54 -21.32
CA ASP A 125 -5.94 1.62 -20.34
C ASP A 125 -7.07 1.27 -19.36
N THR A 126 -8.11 0.60 -19.85
CA THR A 126 -9.22 0.09 -19.03
C THR A 126 -8.75 -0.98 -18.05
N ILE A 127 -7.91 -1.92 -18.50
CA ILE A 127 -7.29 -2.95 -17.63
C ILE A 127 -6.38 -2.30 -16.59
N PHE A 128 -5.62 -1.28 -16.97
CA PHE A 128 -4.81 -0.50 -16.04
C PHE A 128 -5.66 0.18 -14.97
N MET A 129 -6.74 0.87 -15.36
CA MET A 129 -7.68 1.48 -14.43
C MET A 129 -8.32 0.45 -13.49
N ALA A 130 -8.73 -0.69 -14.04
CA ALA A 130 -9.22 -1.83 -13.26
C ALA A 130 -8.19 -2.32 -12.24
N GLY A 131 -6.92 -2.39 -12.62
CA GLY A 131 -5.81 -2.72 -11.71
C GLY A 131 -5.64 -1.68 -10.60
N VAL A 132 -5.64 -0.38 -10.94
CA VAL A 132 -5.51 0.72 -9.96
C VAL A 132 -6.65 0.72 -8.95
N ILE A 133 -7.89 0.51 -9.40
CA ILE A 133 -9.07 0.44 -8.52
C ILE A 133 -9.12 -0.88 -7.75
N GLY A 134 -8.66 -1.98 -8.36
CA GLY A 134 -8.69 -3.33 -7.81
C GLY A 134 -7.86 -3.54 -6.55
N MET A 135 -6.83 -2.72 -6.33
CA MET A 135 -5.83 -2.94 -5.29
C MET A 135 -6.05 -2.02 -4.07
N SER A 136 -6.07 -2.61 -2.87
CA SER A 136 -6.12 -1.86 -1.60
C SER A 136 -4.71 -1.60 -1.03
N SER A 137 -4.58 -0.53 -0.23
CA SER A 137 -3.31 -0.23 0.47
C SER A 137 -3.26 -0.82 1.88
N SER A 138 -2.26 -1.66 2.13
CA SER A 138 -2.08 -2.34 3.41
C SER A 138 -1.66 -1.43 4.56
N ALA A 139 -0.72 -0.52 4.29
CA ALA A 139 -0.28 0.48 5.24
C ALA A 139 -1.46 1.37 5.71
N ILE A 140 -2.32 1.79 4.77
CA ILE A 140 -3.46 2.67 5.07
C ILE A 140 -4.54 1.90 5.84
N ALA A 141 -4.87 0.67 5.44
CA ALA A 141 -5.84 -0.16 6.15
C ALA A 141 -5.40 -0.42 7.60
N ALA A 142 -4.14 -0.81 7.80
CA ALA A 142 -3.59 -1.05 9.13
C ALA A 142 -3.56 0.22 9.99
N LYS A 143 -3.09 1.34 9.43
CA LYS A 143 -3.08 2.63 10.14
C LYS A 143 -4.50 3.09 10.51
N SER A 144 -5.47 2.89 9.63
CA SER A 144 -6.87 3.22 9.92
C SER A 144 -7.43 2.38 11.07
N LEU A 145 -7.10 1.09 11.14
CA LEU A 145 -7.50 0.22 12.25
C LEU A 145 -6.86 0.64 13.59
N ILE A 146 -5.60 1.10 13.57
CA ILE A 146 -4.91 1.68 14.73
C ILE A 146 -5.61 2.97 15.17
N ASP A 147 -5.84 3.90 14.24
CA ASP A 147 -6.43 5.21 14.55
C ASP A 147 -7.86 5.09 15.09
N LEU A 148 -8.61 4.11 14.58
CA LEU A 148 -9.95 3.77 15.06
C LEU A 148 -9.97 2.92 16.34
N LYS A 149 -8.79 2.52 16.86
CA LYS A 149 -8.64 1.63 18.03
C LYS A 149 -9.36 0.28 17.88
N ARG A 150 -9.35 -0.30 16.68
CA ARG A 150 -10.07 -1.55 16.35
C ARG A 150 -9.18 -2.78 16.22
N LEU A 151 -7.88 -2.70 16.50
CA LEU A 151 -6.94 -3.81 16.28
C LEU A 151 -7.29 -5.08 17.07
N GLY A 152 -7.91 -4.95 18.24
CA GLY A 152 -8.34 -6.08 19.06
C GLY A 152 -9.60 -6.80 18.58
N ASN A 153 -10.30 -6.27 17.57
CA ASN A 153 -11.53 -6.85 17.07
C ASN A 153 -11.28 -8.12 16.25
N ARG A 154 -12.30 -9.01 16.21
CA ARG A 154 -12.23 -10.25 15.42
C ARG A 154 -12.17 -9.96 13.92
N GLU A 155 -12.89 -8.93 13.48
CA GLU A 155 -12.94 -8.49 12.08
C GLU A 155 -11.56 -8.04 11.55
N THR A 156 -10.71 -7.49 12.43
CA THR A 156 -9.39 -6.96 12.08
C THR A 156 -8.48 -8.06 11.53
N GLU A 157 -8.54 -9.25 12.11
CA GLU A 157 -7.76 -10.41 11.64
C GLU A 157 -8.12 -10.80 10.21
N PHE A 158 -9.39 -10.66 9.81
CA PHE A 158 -9.84 -10.92 8.44
C PHE A 158 -9.42 -9.81 7.47
N ILE A 159 -9.60 -8.54 7.87
CA ILE A 159 -9.22 -7.38 7.05
C ILE A 159 -7.72 -7.40 6.76
N LEU A 160 -6.91 -7.61 7.80
CA LEU A 160 -5.45 -7.67 7.65
C LEU A 160 -5.01 -8.86 6.82
N GLY A 161 -5.63 -10.03 7.01
CA GLY A 161 -5.32 -11.19 6.17
C GLY A 161 -5.69 -11.02 4.72
N MET A 162 -6.85 -10.42 4.44
CA MET A 162 -7.25 -10.07 3.09
C MET A 162 -6.23 -9.12 2.46
N VAL A 163 -5.91 -8.03 3.15
CA VAL A 163 -4.97 -7.00 2.69
C VAL A 163 -3.55 -7.56 2.42
N ILE A 164 -3.08 -8.51 3.24
CA ILE A 164 -1.79 -9.19 3.01
C ILE A 164 -1.86 -10.03 1.74
N LEU A 165 -2.93 -10.83 1.58
CA LEU A 165 -3.11 -11.65 0.38
C LEU A 165 -3.27 -10.81 -0.89
N GLU A 166 -4.00 -9.70 -0.82
CA GLU A 166 -4.10 -8.73 -1.91
C GLU A 166 -2.74 -8.18 -2.33
N SER A 167 -1.82 -7.96 -1.39
CA SER A 167 -0.45 -7.51 -1.71
C SER A 167 0.31 -8.55 -2.55
N PHE A 168 0.11 -9.85 -2.31
CA PHE A 168 0.70 -10.91 -3.14
C PHE A 168 0.04 -11.00 -4.52
N LEU A 169 -1.30 -10.89 -4.58
CA LEU A 169 -2.05 -10.86 -5.83
C LEU A 169 -1.67 -9.66 -6.70
N ALA A 170 -1.49 -8.49 -6.08
CA ALA A 170 -1.01 -7.27 -6.72
C ALA A 170 0.37 -7.48 -7.35
N MET A 171 1.32 -8.08 -6.62
CA MET A 171 2.64 -8.40 -7.15
C MET A 171 2.54 -9.32 -8.37
N PHE A 172 1.70 -10.36 -8.31
CA PHE A 172 1.47 -11.27 -9.42
C PHE A 172 0.90 -10.56 -10.66
N ILE A 173 -0.14 -9.75 -10.48
CA ILE A 173 -0.75 -8.96 -11.57
C ILE A 173 0.27 -7.98 -12.16
N LEU A 174 1.05 -7.30 -11.32
CA LEU A 174 2.07 -6.34 -11.77
C LEU A 174 3.19 -7.04 -12.56
N THR A 175 3.60 -8.25 -12.18
CA THR A 175 4.57 -9.05 -12.94
C THR A 175 4.01 -9.43 -14.31
N LEU A 176 2.75 -9.88 -14.38
CA LEU A 176 2.09 -10.19 -15.64
C LEU A 176 1.95 -8.95 -16.54
N ALA A 177 1.50 -7.84 -15.95
CA ALA A 177 1.36 -6.57 -16.64
C ALA A 177 2.70 -6.12 -17.24
N ASN A 178 3.78 -6.10 -16.46
CA ASN A 178 5.12 -5.76 -16.96
C ASN A 178 5.54 -6.66 -18.12
N GLY A 179 5.28 -7.97 -18.05
CA GLY A 179 5.60 -8.90 -19.14
C GLY A 179 4.78 -8.70 -20.42
N MET A 180 3.63 -8.04 -20.35
CA MET A 180 2.77 -7.72 -21.50
C MET A 180 3.03 -6.33 -22.08
N ILE A 181 3.48 -5.37 -21.26
CA ILE A 181 3.56 -3.95 -21.60
C ILE A 181 4.97 -3.53 -22.00
N LEU A 182 6.00 -4.10 -21.37
CA LEU A 182 7.38 -3.84 -21.79
C LEU A 182 7.58 -4.44 -23.18
N PRO A 183 8.19 -3.72 -24.14
CA PRO A 183 8.55 -4.28 -25.42
C PRO A 183 9.53 -5.42 -25.16
N ALA A 184 9.05 -6.66 -25.18
CA ALA A 184 9.94 -7.80 -25.33
C ALA A 184 10.62 -7.61 -26.69
N GLU A 185 11.94 -7.66 -26.76
CA GLU A 185 12.70 -7.64 -28.03
C GLU A 185 12.43 -8.89 -28.91
N GLY A 186 11.29 -9.57 -28.72
CA GLY A 186 10.87 -10.77 -29.42
C GLY A 186 9.43 -11.19 -29.07
N PRO A 187 8.90 -12.22 -29.74
CA PRO A 187 7.55 -12.73 -29.46
C PRO A 187 7.43 -13.20 -28.01
N VAL A 188 6.30 -12.87 -27.38
CA VAL A 188 5.98 -13.24 -25.99
C VAL A 188 6.14 -14.76 -25.82
N ASN A 189 7.18 -15.19 -25.12
CA ASN A 189 7.41 -16.60 -24.85
C ASN A 189 6.47 -17.05 -23.73
N ILE A 190 5.32 -17.59 -24.13
CA ILE A 190 4.29 -18.13 -23.23
C ILE A 190 4.90 -19.16 -22.26
N GLY A 191 5.86 -19.98 -22.72
CA GLY A 191 6.58 -20.93 -21.87
C GLY A 191 7.45 -20.26 -20.80
N GLY A 192 8.10 -19.15 -21.15
CA GLY A 192 8.88 -18.32 -20.21
C GLY A 192 8.00 -17.65 -19.15
N LEU A 193 6.79 -17.23 -19.51
CA LEU A 193 5.81 -16.66 -18.58
C LEU A 193 5.32 -17.71 -17.58
N PHE A 194 4.93 -18.90 -18.04
CA PHE A 194 4.53 -20.00 -17.15
C PHE A 194 5.70 -20.48 -16.27
N ALA A 195 6.93 -20.53 -16.79
CA ALA A 195 8.11 -20.86 -16.01
C ALA A 195 8.40 -19.80 -14.95
N GLY A 196 8.29 -18.51 -15.29
CA GLY A 196 8.46 -17.39 -14.35
C GLY A 196 7.43 -17.41 -13.22
N VAL A 197 6.15 -17.61 -13.56
CA VAL A 197 5.07 -17.79 -12.59
C VAL A 197 5.31 -19.02 -11.71
N GLY A 198 5.70 -20.15 -12.31
CA GLY A 198 5.99 -21.38 -11.58
C GLY A 198 7.17 -21.23 -10.62
N LEU A 199 8.26 -20.58 -11.04
CA LEU A 199 9.42 -20.26 -10.20
C LEU A 199 9.05 -19.31 -9.06
N PHE A 200 8.26 -18.28 -9.34
CA PHE A 200 7.79 -17.34 -8.33
C PHE A 200 6.94 -18.04 -7.27
N ILE A 201 5.93 -18.81 -7.69
CA ILE A 201 5.07 -19.59 -6.78
C ILE A 201 5.92 -20.61 -6.01
N GLY A 202 6.82 -21.32 -6.68
CA GLY A 202 7.71 -22.30 -6.05
C GLY A 202 8.63 -21.69 -5.00
N PHE A 203 9.24 -20.55 -5.30
CA PHE A 203 10.09 -19.81 -4.37
C PHE A 203 9.32 -19.38 -3.12
N PHE A 204 8.14 -18.75 -3.29
CA PHE A 204 7.33 -18.31 -2.15
C PHE A 204 6.71 -19.47 -1.37
N ALA A 205 6.32 -20.56 -2.03
CA ALA A 205 5.83 -21.77 -1.36
C ALA A 205 6.93 -22.42 -0.53
N LEU A 206 8.15 -22.51 -1.05
CA LEU A 206 9.31 -23.01 -0.31
C LEU A 206 9.63 -22.09 0.87
N LEU A 207 9.67 -20.78 0.65
CA LEU A 207 9.90 -19.80 1.69
C LEU A 207 8.83 -19.90 2.79
N ALA A 208 7.54 -19.99 2.43
CA ALA A 208 6.47 -20.21 3.39
C ALA A 208 6.64 -21.54 4.15
N ALA A 209 6.92 -22.64 3.46
CA ALA A 209 7.10 -23.95 4.07
C ALA A 209 8.30 -24.02 5.02
N VAL A 210 9.36 -23.24 4.77
CA VAL A 210 10.57 -23.21 5.62
C VAL A 210 10.45 -22.17 6.73
N VAL A 211 9.98 -20.97 6.41
CA VAL A 211 9.98 -19.82 7.33
C VAL A 211 8.81 -19.90 8.30
N VAL A 212 7.59 -20.22 7.84
CA VAL A 212 6.40 -20.24 8.70
C VAL A 212 6.54 -21.19 9.89
N PRO A 213 6.91 -22.49 9.72
CA PRO A 213 7.03 -23.38 10.88
C PRO A 213 8.19 -22.97 11.80
N ARG A 214 9.29 -22.43 11.25
CA ARG A 214 10.44 -21.99 12.06
C ARG A 214 10.12 -20.74 12.87
N THR A 215 9.48 -19.74 12.27
CA THR A 215 9.08 -18.52 12.98
C THR A 215 7.96 -18.79 13.98
N ALA A 216 6.94 -19.57 13.62
CA ALA A 216 5.90 -19.99 14.55
C ALA A 216 6.49 -20.68 15.79
N ALA A 217 7.44 -21.61 15.60
CA ALA A 217 8.10 -22.29 16.71
C ALA A 217 8.96 -21.35 17.58
N ILE A 218 9.60 -20.33 17.01
CA ILE A 218 10.36 -19.33 17.78
C ILE A 218 9.43 -18.46 18.62
N PHE A 219 8.31 -18.00 18.06
CA PHE A 219 7.34 -17.16 18.79
C PHE A 219 6.61 -17.91 19.90
N GLU A 220 6.31 -19.20 19.71
CA GLU A 220 5.74 -20.03 20.77
C GLU A 220 6.69 -20.20 21.97
N ARG A 221 8.00 -20.23 21.75
CA ARG A 221 9.01 -20.31 22.82
C ARG A 221 9.16 -19.03 23.66
N ILE A 222 8.76 -17.88 23.12
CA ILE A 222 8.86 -16.58 23.83
C ILE A 222 7.64 -16.36 24.74
N LYS A 223 6.54 -17.10 24.51
CA LYS A 223 5.28 -16.96 25.24
C LYS A 223 5.14 -17.91 26.46
N SER A 224 6.15 -18.73 26.74
CA SER A 224 6.29 -19.53 27.98
C SER A 224 7.31 -18.89 28.92
#